data_AF-A0A7W4NS01-F1
#
_entry.id   AF-A0A7W4NS01-F1
#
_cell.length_a   1.000
_cell.length_b   1.000
_cell.length_c   1.000
_cell.angle_alpha   90.00
_cell.angle_beta   90.00
_cell.angle_gamma   90.00
#
_symmetry.space_group_name_H-M   'P 1'
#
loop_
_entity.id
_entity.type
_entity.pdbx_description
1 polymer ?
#
loop_
_entity_poly.entity_id
_entity_poly.type
_entity_poly.pdbx_seq_one_letter_code
_entity_poly.pdbx_strand_id
1 'polypeptide(L)'
;MCSFCVLHPLMLYAIAIAVLLSVMLALASVTGNRRVGAARGASMNLPFESGILPVGSAHLRLPVQYYLIAVFFVIFDAEAVFLFSWATVVRQAGWQGYAAVVLFLGFLAVALAYLWRSGGLEWGPTQRLTRKVL
;
A
#
# COMPACT_ATOMS: atom_id res chain seq x y z
N MET A 1 -3.02 7.72 37.27
CA MET A 1 -1.59 7.39 37.50
C MET A 1 -1.02 6.36 36.51
N CYS A 2 -1.81 5.46 35.91
CA CYS A 2 -1.30 4.46 34.96
C CYS A 2 -0.96 5.00 33.56
N SER A 3 -1.71 6.00 33.05
CA SER A 3 -1.51 6.52 31.68
C SER A 3 -0.13 7.15 31.45
N PHE A 4 0.39 7.90 32.44
CA PHE A 4 1.73 8.52 32.38
C PHE A 4 2.88 7.49 32.38
N CYS A 5 2.68 6.31 32.98
CA CYS A 5 3.68 5.25 33.08
C CYS A 5 3.85 4.48 31.77
N VAL A 6 2.79 4.35 30.96
CA VAL A 6 2.80 3.62 29.68
C VAL A 6 3.10 4.55 28.50
N LEU A 7 2.70 5.83 28.59
CA LEU A 7 2.98 6.81 27.53
C LEU A 7 4.48 7.14 27.46
N HIS A 8 5.15 7.22 28.60
CA HIS A 8 6.58 7.57 28.67
C HIS A 8 7.49 6.55 27.96
N PRO A 9 7.42 5.22 28.19
CA PRO A 9 8.23 4.25 27.47
C PRO A 9 7.89 4.22 25.98
N LEU A 10 6.63 4.44 25.60
CA LEU A 10 6.22 4.49 24.19
C LEU A 10 6.78 5.73 23.47
N MET A 11 6.79 6.89 24.14
CA MET A 11 7.42 8.12 23.65
C MET A 11 8.94 7.95 23.55
N LEU A 12 9.59 7.36 24.56
CA LEU A 12 11.03 7.08 24.52
C LEU A 12 11.39 6.13 23.38
N TYR A 13 10.58 5.09 23.15
CA TYR A 13 10.77 4.17 22.04
C TYR A 13 10.60 4.85 20.68
N ALA A 14 9.56 5.67 20.50
CA ALA A 14 9.35 6.43 19.27
C ALA A 14 10.49 7.42 19.01
N ILE A 15 10.97 8.13 20.04
CA ILE A 15 12.11 9.03 19.96
C ILE A 15 13.38 8.23 19.61
N ALA A 16 13.62 7.09 20.24
CA ALA A 16 14.77 6.25 19.96
C ALA A 16 14.79 5.78 18.50
N ILE A 17 13.64 5.39 17.93
CA ILE A 17 13.52 5.04 16.51
C ILE A 17 13.79 6.26 15.62
N ALA A 18 13.20 7.42 15.92
CA ALA A 18 13.42 8.63 15.13
C ALA A 18 14.89 9.07 15.16
N VAL A 19 15.55 8.97 16.33
CA VAL A 19 16.98 9.22 16.48
C VAL A 19 17.80 8.20 15.70
N LEU A 20 17.47 6.91 15.79
CA LEU A 20 18.15 5.86 15.03
C LEU A 20 18.06 6.11 13.51
N LEU A 21 16.86 6.37 12.99
CA LEU A 21 16.64 6.64 11.57
C LEU A 21 17.37 7.90 11.11
N SER A 22 17.33 8.98 11.91
CA SER A 22 18.05 10.22 11.59
C SER A 22 19.57 10.03 11.62
N VAL A 23 20.10 9.27 12.59
CA VAL A 23 21.53 8.91 12.64
C VAL A 23 21.93 8.04 11.45
N MET A 24 21.12 7.04 11.06
CA MET A 24 21.37 6.22 9.88
C MET A 24 21.41 7.07 8.60
N LEU A 25 20.44 7.98 8.42
CA LEU A 25 20.42 8.91 7.28
C LEU A 25 21.60 9.88 7.32
N ALA A 26 21.94 10.40 8.50
CA ALA A 26 23.08 11.31 8.68
C ALA A 26 24.41 10.61 8.33
N LEU A 27 24.63 9.41 8.86
CA LEU A 27 25.79 8.59 8.55
C LEU A 27 25.87 8.29 7.05
N ALA A 28 24.76 7.84 6.43
CA ALA A 28 24.70 7.60 4.99
C ALA A 28 25.03 8.87 4.17
N SER A 29 24.62 10.05 4.64
CA SER A 29 24.93 11.33 3.99
C SER A 29 26.38 11.79 4.16
N VAL A 30 27.05 11.36 5.23
CA VAL A 30 28.44 11.72 5.55
C VAL A 30 29.43 10.75 4.90
N THR A 31 29.16 9.44 4.98
CA THR A 31 30.03 8.40 4.40
C THR A 31 29.77 8.14 2.92
N GLY A 32 28.57 8.50 2.41
CA GLY A 32 28.24 8.37 1.00
C GLY A 32 29.15 9.22 0.12
N ASN A 33 29.60 8.66 -1.01
CA ASN A 33 30.47 9.36 -1.96
C ASN A 33 29.80 10.65 -2.45
N ARG A 34 30.27 11.79 -1.93
CA ARG A 34 29.73 13.13 -2.20
C ARG A 34 30.14 13.61 -3.58
N ARG A 35 29.61 12.98 -4.64
CA ARG A 35 29.57 13.58 -5.99
C ARG A 35 28.51 14.68 -5.97
N VAL A 36 28.90 15.85 -5.47
CA VAL A 36 28.09 17.06 -5.36
C VAL A 36 28.69 18.11 -6.31
N GLY A 37 27.85 18.88 -7.01
CA GLY A 37 28.31 19.87 -7.99
C GLY A 37 28.88 19.24 -9.28
N ALA A 38 29.96 19.81 -9.82
CA ALA A 38 30.54 19.46 -11.13
C ALA A 38 31.07 18.01 -11.24
N ALA A 39 31.33 17.33 -10.12
CA ALA A 39 31.71 15.91 -10.07
C ALA A 39 30.51 14.95 -10.21
N ARG A 40 29.29 15.47 -10.13
CA ARG A 40 28.04 14.73 -10.37
C ARG A 40 27.77 14.80 -11.87
N GLY A 41 28.10 13.74 -12.60
CA GLY A 41 27.87 13.69 -14.05
C GLY A 41 26.42 14.05 -14.39
N ALA A 42 26.22 14.81 -15.47
CA ALA A 42 24.90 15.31 -15.88
C ALA A 42 23.84 14.20 -16.03
N SER A 43 24.28 12.98 -16.37
CA SER A 43 23.43 11.78 -16.48
C SER A 43 22.90 11.24 -15.14
N MET A 44 23.47 11.61 -14.00
CA MET A 44 23.06 11.09 -12.68
C MET A 44 21.75 11.70 -12.16
N ASN A 45 21.33 12.84 -12.71
CA ASN A 45 20.09 13.51 -12.34
C ASN A 45 18.96 13.26 -13.37
N LEU A 46 19.21 12.46 -14.40
CA LEU A 46 18.25 12.14 -15.46
C LEU A 46 17.65 10.74 -15.23
N PRO A 47 16.33 10.55 -15.44
CA PRO A 47 15.72 9.22 -15.46
C PRO A 47 16.41 8.31 -16.49
N PHE A 48 16.60 7.04 -16.13
CA PHE A 48 17.21 6.08 -17.04
C PHE A 48 16.19 5.61 -18.07
N GLU A 49 16.44 5.94 -19.34
CA GLU A 49 15.59 5.54 -20.47
C GLU A 49 16.48 4.94 -21.58
N SER A 50 17.19 3.86 -21.27
CA SER A 50 18.05 3.12 -22.23
C SER A 50 19.08 3.97 -23.00
N GLY A 51 19.53 5.09 -22.42
CA GLY A 51 20.51 5.99 -23.02
C GLY A 51 19.94 7.13 -23.86
N ILE A 52 18.62 7.28 -23.94
CA ILE A 52 17.96 8.44 -24.57
C ILE A 52 17.39 9.39 -23.51
N LEU A 53 17.20 10.65 -23.90
CA LEU A 53 16.51 11.63 -23.07
C LEU A 53 15.01 11.30 -23.04
N PRO A 54 14.35 11.41 -21.88
CA PRO A 54 12.92 11.18 -21.77
C PRO A 54 12.14 12.11 -22.69
N VAL A 55 11.27 11.54 -23.52
CA VAL A 55 10.42 12.26 -24.46
C VAL A 55 8.94 11.93 -24.20
N GLY A 56 8.10 12.96 -24.16
CA GLY A 56 6.67 12.82 -23.93
C GLY A 56 6.24 13.01 -22.47
N SER A 57 4.95 12.77 -22.21
CA SER A 57 4.36 12.94 -20.89
C SER A 57 4.52 11.69 -20.03
N ALA A 58 4.85 11.86 -18.75
CA ALA A 58 4.88 10.78 -17.76
C ALA A 58 3.50 10.22 -17.37
N HIS A 59 2.42 10.69 -18.01
CA HIS A 59 1.06 10.22 -17.75
C HIS A 59 0.74 8.97 -18.57
N LEU A 60 0.92 7.80 -17.95
CA LEU A 60 0.52 6.53 -18.53
C LEU A 60 -0.95 6.22 -18.22
N ARG A 61 -1.68 5.68 -19.20
CA ARG A 61 -3.02 5.12 -18.98
C ARG A 61 -2.89 3.78 -18.28
N LEU A 62 -3.03 3.80 -16.96
CA LEU A 62 -3.10 2.58 -16.16
C LEU A 62 -4.44 1.87 -16.40
N PRO A 63 -4.45 0.53 -16.55
CA PRO A 63 -5.71 -0.20 -16.67
C PRO A 63 -6.52 -0.10 -15.38
N VAL A 64 -7.85 -0.13 -15.52
CA VAL A 64 -8.81 0.04 -14.41
C VAL A 64 -8.68 -1.02 -13.30
N GLN A 65 -8.08 -2.18 -13.62
CA GLN A 65 -7.88 -3.29 -12.70
C GLN A 65 -7.14 -2.87 -11.42
N TYR A 66 -6.10 -2.02 -11.54
CA TYR A 66 -5.35 -1.51 -10.38
C TYR A 66 -6.23 -0.69 -9.44
N TYR A 67 -7.15 0.10 -9.99
CA TYR A 67 -8.08 0.92 -9.20
C TYR A 67 -9.11 0.05 -8.47
N LEU A 68 -9.66 -0.98 -9.13
CA LEU A 68 -10.64 -1.87 -8.53
C LEU A 68 -10.05 -2.65 -7.34
N ILE A 69 -8.80 -3.14 -7.47
CA ILE A 69 -8.09 -3.80 -6.38
C ILE A 69 -7.84 -2.83 -5.21
N ALA A 70 -7.44 -1.59 -5.50
CA ALA A 70 -7.17 -0.59 -4.47
C ALA A 70 -8.43 -0.22 -3.68
N VAL A 71 -9.56 0.01 -4.35
CA VAL A 71 -10.83 0.29 -3.68
C VAL A 71 -11.32 -0.91 -2.87
N PHE A 72 -11.20 -2.12 -3.41
CA PHE A 72 -11.54 -3.34 -2.67
C PHE A 72 -10.68 -3.51 -1.41
N PHE A 73 -9.37 -3.23 -1.50
CA PHE A 73 -8.46 -3.28 -0.35
C PHE A 73 -8.89 -2.29 0.75
N VAL A 74 -9.25 -1.06 0.39
CA VAL A 74 -9.71 -0.04 1.36
C VAL A 74 -11.01 -0.48 2.05
N ILE A 75 -11.96 -1.04 1.30
CA ILE A 75 -13.21 -1.57 1.88
C ILE A 75 -12.90 -2.74 2.81
N PHE A 76 -12.09 -3.70 2.37
CA PHE A 76 -11.67 -4.85 3.17
C PHE A 76 -10.97 -4.44 4.48
N ASP A 77 -10.07 -3.46 4.42
CA ASP A 77 -9.35 -2.94 5.58
C ASP A 77 -10.30 -2.25 6.57
N ALA A 78 -11.24 -1.44 6.08
CA ALA A 78 -12.27 -0.83 6.91
C ALA A 78 -13.15 -1.90 7.60
N GLU A 79 -13.53 -2.95 6.88
CA GLU A 79 -14.32 -4.07 7.43
C GLU A 79 -13.54 -4.80 8.53
N ALA A 80 -12.22 -4.98 8.37
CA ALA A 80 -11.36 -5.59 9.39
C ALA A 80 -11.36 -4.81 10.71
N VAL A 81 -11.38 -3.48 10.67
CA VAL A 81 -11.49 -2.63 11.89
C VAL A 81 -12.80 -2.89 12.63
N PHE A 82 -13.91 -3.06 11.92
CA PHE A 82 -15.20 -3.40 12.54
C PHE A 82 -15.16 -4.80 13.16
N LEU A 83 -14.54 -5.77 12.50
CA LEU A 83 -14.35 -7.12 13.06
C LEU A 83 -13.50 -7.11 14.31
N PHE A 84 -12.42 -6.33 14.34
CA PHE A 84 -11.59 -6.15 15.54
C PHE A 84 -12.39 -5.54 16.70
N SER A 85 -13.20 -4.52 16.39
CA SER A 85 -14.04 -3.87 17.40
C SER A 85 -15.05 -4.87 17.99
N TRP A 86 -15.73 -5.65 17.15
CA TRP A 86 -16.64 -6.71 17.60
C TRP A 86 -15.93 -7.83 18.37
N ALA A 87 -14.70 -8.20 17.99
CA ALA A 87 -13.92 -9.24 18.65
C ALA A 87 -13.70 -8.95 20.14
N THR A 88 -13.63 -7.67 20.54
CA THR A 88 -13.50 -7.27 21.96
C THR A 88 -14.75 -7.56 22.81
N VAL A 89 -15.92 -7.68 22.18
CA VAL A 89 -17.22 -7.83 22.86
C VAL A 89 -18.00 -9.07 22.41
N VAL A 90 -17.35 -10.03 21.74
CA VAL A 90 -17.95 -11.26 21.21
C VAL A 90 -18.90 -11.95 22.19
N ARG A 91 -18.50 -12.08 23.46
CA ARG A 91 -19.31 -12.75 24.50
C ARG A 91 -20.56 -11.99 24.88
N GLN A 92 -20.51 -10.66 24.82
CA GLN A 92 -21.62 -9.77 25.19
C GLN A 92 -22.60 -9.60 24.03
N ALA A 93 -22.08 -9.58 22.79
CA ALA A 93 -22.87 -9.42 21.58
C ALA A 93 -23.72 -10.67 21.24
N GLY A 94 -23.34 -11.84 21.74
CA GLY A 94 -24.10 -13.08 21.61
C GLY A 94 -24.38 -13.49 20.16
N TRP A 95 -25.46 -14.24 19.95
CA TRP A 95 -25.83 -14.77 18.63
C TRP A 95 -26.22 -13.68 17.63
N GLN A 96 -26.82 -12.58 18.10
CA GLN A 96 -27.20 -11.45 17.25
C GLN A 96 -25.97 -10.76 16.65
N GLY A 97 -24.95 -10.50 17.48
CA GLY A 97 -23.68 -9.96 16.98
C GLY A 97 -22.95 -10.90 16.03
N TYR A 98 -22.99 -12.20 16.31
CA TYR A 98 -22.42 -13.21 15.41
C TYR A 98 -23.11 -13.20 14.04
N ALA A 99 -24.45 -13.19 13.99
CA ALA A 99 -25.20 -13.13 12.74
C ALA A 99 -24.90 -11.85 11.94
N ALA A 100 -24.78 -10.70 12.64
CA ALA A 100 -24.41 -9.43 12.01
C ALA A 100 -23.02 -9.50 11.36
N VAL A 101 -22.03 -10.09 12.05
CA VAL A 101 -20.68 -10.25 11.52
C VAL A 101 -20.61 -11.22 10.35
N VAL A 102 -21.33 -12.34 10.41
CA VAL A 102 -21.41 -13.28 9.27
C VAL A 102 -22.01 -12.60 8.04
N LEU A 103 -23.05 -11.79 8.22
CA LEU A 103 -23.67 -11.04 7.14
C LEU A 103 -22.73 -9.96 6.57
N PHE A 104 -21.97 -9.29 7.44
CA PHE A 104 -20.93 -8.33 7.08
C PHE A 104 -19.82 -8.98 6.22
N LEU A 105 -19.26 -10.10 6.67
CA LEU A 105 -18.33 -10.92 5.86
C LEU A 105 -18.98 -11.40 4.55
N GLY A 106 -20.28 -11.69 4.57
CA GLY A 106 -21.04 -12.08 3.38
C GLY A 106 -21.01 -11.00 2.30
N PHE A 107 -21.22 -9.73 2.66
CA PHE A 107 -21.12 -8.62 1.69
C PHE A 107 -19.73 -8.52 1.07
N LEU A 108 -18.69 -8.63 1.89
CA LEU A 108 -17.31 -8.65 1.42
C LEU A 108 -17.04 -9.84 0.48
N ALA A 109 -17.54 -11.02 0.81
CA ALA A 109 -17.41 -12.21 -0.03
C ALA A 109 -18.11 -12.04 -1.39
N VAL A 110 -19.30 -11.43 -1.41
CA VAL A 110 -20.02 -11.09 -2.65
C VAL A 110 -19.24 -10.07 -3.48
N ALA A 111 -18.71 -9.02 -2.85
CA ALA A 111 -17.90 -8.02 -3.52
C ALA A 111 -16.63 -8.63 -4.14
N LEU A 112 -15.96 -9.53 -3.40
CA LEU A 112 -14.79 -10.26 -3.89
C LEU A 112 -15.15 -11.20 -5.04
N ALA A 113 -16.26 -11.93 -4.93
CA ALA A 113 -16.73 -12.82 -5.99
C ALA A 113 -17.07 -12.03 -7.27
N TYR A 114 -17.68 -10.85 -7.14
CA TYR A 114 -17.92 -9.95 -8.27
C TYR A 114 -16.62 -9.48 -8.90
N LEU A 115 -15.65 -9.03 -8.10
CA LEU A 115 -14.35 -8.57 -8.58
C LEU A 115 -13.60 -9.68 -9.32
N TRP A 116 -13.60 -10.89 -8.77
CA TRP A 116 -13.00 -12.06 -9.41
C TRP A 116 -13.66 -12.36 -10.75
N ARG A 117 -15.00 -12.40 -10.80
CA ARG A 117 -15.73 -12.68 -12.04
C ARG A 117 -15.53 -11.58 -13.10
N SER A 118 -15.30 -10.35 -12.69
CA SER A 118 -15.02 -9.22 -13.59
C SER A 118 -13.61 -9.22 -14.19
N GLY A 119 -12.76 -10.20 -13.84
CA GLY A 119 -11.36 -10.24 -14.27
C GLY A 119 -10.50 -9.16 -13.62
N GLY A 120 -10.97 -8.54 -12.53
CA GLY A 120 -10.21 -7.56 -11.77
C GLY A 120 -8.97 -8.14 -11.08
N LEU A 121 -8.97 -9.45 -10.84
CA LEU A 121 -7.86 -10.21 -10.27
C LEU A 121 -6.96 -10.89 -11.31
N GLU A 122 -7.29 -10.79 -12.60
CA GLU A 122 -6.56 -11.48 -13.66
C GLU A 122 -5.45 -10.57 -14.18
N TRP A 123 -4.20 -10.98 -13.95
CA TRP A 123 -3.01 -10.24 -14.36
C TRP A 123 -2.33 -10.99 -15.49
N GLY A 124 -2.33 -10.39 -16.67
CA GLY A 124 -1.69 -10.92 -17.85
C GLY A 124 -2.14 -10.17 -19.09
N PRO A 125 -1.34 -10.15 -20.16
CA PRO A 125 -1.79 -9.57 -21.42
C PRO A 125 -3.04 -10.34 -21.84
N THR A 126 -4.20 -9.68 -21.87
CA THR A 126 -5.30 -10.17 -22.69
C THR A 126 -4.78 -10.07 -24.12
N GLN A 127 -4.20 -11.16 -24.61
CA GLN A 127 -3.83 -11.30 -25.98
C GLN A 127 -5.12 -11.31 -26.79
N ARG A 128 -5.67 -10.12 -27.06
CA ARG A 128 -6.30 -9.85 -28.35
C ARG A 128 -5.17 -9.94 -29.37
N LEU A 129 -4.75 -11.17 -29.65
CA LEU A 129 -4.11 -11.53 -30.89
C LEU A 129 -5.04 -10.98 -31.96
N THR A 130 -4.67 -9.82 -32.48
CA THR A 130 -5.34 -9.24 -33.63
C THR A 130 -4.90 -10.10 -34.80
N ARG A 131 -5.59 -11.22 -34.94
CA ARG A 131 -5.81 -11.92 -36.18
C ARG A 131 -6.41 -10.91 -37.15
N LYS A 132 -5.57 -10.17 -37.88
CA LYS A 132 -5.84 -9.57 -39.20
C LYS A 132 -4.70 -8.61 -39.57
N VAL A 133 -3.68 -9.15 -40.24
CA VAL A 133 -2.90 -8.59 -41.36
C VAL A 133 -2.09 -9.82 -41.85
N LEU A 134 -2.56 -10.73 -42.71
CA LEU A 134 -2.62 -10.59 -44.18
C LEU A 134 -1.88 -9.38 -44.71
#